data_AF-A0A7C0XK83-F1
#
_entry.id   AF-A0A7C0XK83-F1
#
_cell.length_a   1.000
_cell.length_b   1.000
_cell.length_c   1.000
_cell.angle_alpha   90.00
_cell.angle_beta   90.00
_cell.angle_gamma   90.00
#
_symmetry.space_group_name_H-M   'P 1'
#
loop_
_entity.id
_entity.type
_entity.pdbx_description
1 polymer ?
#
loop_
_entity_poly.entity_id
_entity_poly.type
_entity_poly.pdbx_seq_one_letter_code
_entity_poly.pdbx_strand_id
1 'polypeptide(L)'
;MIIPAHIWTPWFSLFGAFSGFDSIEDCYQDQTKNIHAVETGLSSDPPMNWRLSSLDRYTLVSNSDSHSPWPWRIGREANALVLYELTYRGIVEAIMRKGVNRVEFTIETDPSYGKYHWTGHRRCGVSMSPIEAIKLRNICPVCGRKLTKGVSQRVEELADRPDGFKPKNVPGYIHLLPLSEIIQVTKGYSSPNVRQVWSAYSKLIDRFGDEYTVLMEAPAKEIAETTDSEIAGSVISVREGRVKITPGYDGVYGKIDLLTGKENVKTKARRRGTLDDFL
;
A
#
# COMPACT_ATOMS: atom_id res chain seq x y z
N MET A 1 -24.01 4.73 -2.02
CA MET A 1 -22.72 4.21 -2.55
C MET A 1 -22.37 2.98 -1.74
N ILE A 2 -22.04 1.87 -2.41
CA ILE A 2 -21.56 0.64 -1.78
C ILE A 2 -20.21 0.33 -2.40
N ILE A 3 -19.20 0.13 -1.55
CA ILE A 3 -17.84 -0.26 -1.93
C ILE A 3 -17.49 -1.46 -1.06
N PRO A 4 -17.21 -2.64 -1.64
CA PRO A 4 -16.65 -3.76 -0.91
C PRO A 4 -15.34 -3.32 -0.27
N ALA A 5 -15.29 -3.32 1.06
CA ALA A 5 -14.15 -2.84 1.83
C ALA A 5 -13.00 -3.86 1.78
N HIS A 6 -11.76 -3.36 1.78
CA HIS A 6 -10.50 -4.09 1.93
C HIS A 6 -10.53 -5.52 1.38
N ILE A 7 -10.80 -5.66 0.07
CA ILE A 7 -11.33 -6.90 -0.53
C ILE A 7 -10.40 -8.12 -0.41
N TRP A 8 -9.12 -7.92 -0.10
CA TRP A 8 -8.11 -8.97 0.02
C TRP A 8 -7.69 -9.33 1.45
N THR A 9 -8.21 -8.63 2.47
CA THR A 9 -7.87 -8.96 3.86
C THR A 9 -8.24 -10.43 4.14
N PRO A 10 -7.37 -11.25 4.76
CA PRO A 10 -7.53 -12.70 4.74
C PRO A 10 -8.83 -13.23 5.36
N TRP A 11 -9.42 -12.47 6.28
CA TRP A 11 -10.69 -12.79 6.93
C TRP A 11 -11.75 -11.74 6.58
N PHE A 12 -13.00 -12.19 6.50
CA PHE A 12 -14.20 -11.36 6.35
C PHE A 12 -14.15 -10.36 5.20
N SER A 13 -13.46 -10.72 4.11
CA SER A 13 -13.34 -9.89 2.91
C SER A 13 -13.72 -10.67 1.68
N LEU A 14 -14.09 -9.94 0.63
CA LEU A 14 -14.61 -10.48 -0.61
C LEU A 14 -13.76 -11.62 -1.18
N PHE A 15 -12.46 -11.41 -1.37
CA PHE A 15 -11.52 -12.41 -1.89
C PHE A 15 -10.65 -13.04 -0.79
N GLY A 16 -11.02 -12.87 0.48
CA GLY A 16 -10.22 -13.31 1.63
C GLY A 16 -9.81 -14.78 1.56
N ALA A 17 -8.55 -15.06 1.89
CA ALA A 17 -7.94 -16.38 1.78
C ALA A 17 -8.62 -17.48 2.63
N PHE A 18 -9.35 -17.11 3.70
CA PHE A 18 -9.98 -18.04 4.64
C PHE A 18 -11.52 -18.01 4.65
N SER A 19 -12.14 -17.00 4.06
CA SER A 19 -13.60 -16.80 4.13
C SER A 19 -14.21 -16.08 2.92
N GLY A 20 -13.45 -15.94 1.83
CA GLY A 20 -13.86 -15.19 0.65
C GLY A 20 -14.57 -16.03 -0.42
N PHE A 21 -14.98 -15.34 -1.46
CA PHE A 21 -15.53 -15.82 -2.72
C PHE A 21 -14.47 -15.78 -3.82
N ASP A 22 -14.73 -16.44 -4.95
CA ASP A 22 -13.85 -16.41 -6.12
C ASP A 22 -14.27 -15.32 -7.14
N SER A 23 -15.46 -14.76 -7.01
CA SER A 23 -15.97 -13.64 -7.83
C SER A 23 -16.81 -12.64 -7.03
N ILE A 24 -16.98 -11.42 -7.56
CA ILE A 24 -17.88 -10.41 -6.96
C ILE A 24 -19.34 -10.88 -7.05
N GLU A 25 -19.67 -11.53 -8.16
CA GLU A 25 -20.99 -12.07 -8.47
C GLU A 25 -21.43 -13.13 -7.46
N ASP A 26 -20.53 -13.99 -6.99
CA ASP A 26 -20.88 -14.99 -5.98
C ASP A 26 -21.24 -14.36 -4.63
N CYS A 27 -20.60 -13.23 -4.30
CA CYS A 27 -20.84 -12.50 -3.05
C CYS A 27 -22.09 -11.62 -3.11
N TYR A 28 -22.24 -10.85 -4.19
CA TYR A 28 -23.26 -9.80 -4.29
C TYR A 28 -24.44 -10.17 -5.19
N GLN A 29 -24.34 -11.26 -5.96
CA GLN A 29 -25.41 -11.77 -6.82
C GLN A 29 -26.04 -10.67 -7.68
N ASP A 30 -27.36 -10.49 -7.59
CA ASP A 30 -28.13 -9.49 -8.32
C ASP A 30 -27.78 -8.04 -7.94
N GLN A 31 -27.12 -7.83 -6.80
CA GLN A 31 -26.65 -6.52 -6.34
C GLN A 31 -25.30 -6.12 -6.95
N THR A 32 -24.60 -7.00 -7.65
CA THR A 32 -23.32 -6.71 -8.31
C THR A 32 -23.38 -5.48 -9.22
N LYS A 33 -24.54 -5.26 -9.87
CA LYS A 33 -24.80 -4.10 -10.74
C LYS A 33 -24.70 -2.74 -10.02
N ASN A 34 -24.83 -2.73 -8.70
CA ASN A 34 -24.77 -1.53 -7.86
C ASN A 34 -23.35 -1.24 -7.32
N ILE A 35 -22.40 -2.15 -7.59
CA ILE A 35 -20.99 -1.97 -7.22
C ILE A 35 -20.28 -1.28 -8.39
N HIS A 36 -19.60 -0.17 -8.10
CA HIS A 36 -18.87 0.61 -9.10
C HIS A 36 -17.41 0.85 -8.71
N ALA A 37 -17.06 0.61 -7.45
CA ALA A 37 -15.72 0.70 -6.93
C ALA A 37 -15.47 -0.43 -5.95
N VAL A 38 -14.20 -0.78 -5.76
CA VAL A 38 -13.75 -1.75 -4.76
C VAL A 38 -12.55 -1.16 -4.01
N GLU A 39 -12.45 -1.48 -2.72
CA GLU A 39 -11.34 -0.99 -1.89
C GLU A 39 -10.21 -2.02 -1.85
N THR A 40 -8.99 -1.57 -2.21
CA THR A 40 -7.77 -2.40 -2.17
C THR A 40 -7.49 -2.88 -0.75
N GLY A 41 -7.42 -1.92 0.18
CA GLY A 41 -7.04 -2.08 1.57
C GLY A 41 -5.60 -2.55 1.76
N LEU A 42 -5.12 -2.45 3.00
CA LEU A 42 -3.73 -2.67 3.46
C LEU A 42 -3.05 -4.00 3.08
N SER A 43 -3.78 -4.94 2.50
CA SER A 43 -3.27 -6.26 2.11
C SER A 43 -3.04 -6.40 0.60
N SER A 44 -3.43 -5.40 -0.20
CA SER A 44 -3.24 -5.39 -1.65
C SER A 44 -3.03 -3.98 -2.17
N ASP A 45 -2.55 -3.87 -3.39
CA ASP A 45 -2.41 -2.61 -4.11
C ASP A 45 -2.96 -2.74 -5.54
N PRO A 46 -2.98 -1.67 -6.35
CA PRO A 46 -3.46 -1.73 -7.72
C PRO A 46 -2.76 -2.79 -8.58
N PRO A 47 -1.42 -2.96 -8.57
CA PRO A 47 -0.74 -4.06 -9.26
C PRO A 47 -1.31 -5.44 -8.94
N MET A 48 -1.56 -5.75 -7.66
CA MET A 48 -2.16 -7.03 -7.26
C MET A 48 -3.58 -7.19 -7.83
N ASN A 49 -4.38 -6.11 -7.81
CA ASN A 49 -5.77 -6.13 -8.29
C ASN A 49 -5.87 -6.21 -9.83
N TRP A 50 -4.95 -5.57 -10.55
CA TRP A 50 -4.90 -5.59 -12.02
C TRP A 50 -4.67 -6.98 -12.62
N ARG A 51 -4.21 -7.93 -11.80
CA ARG A 51 -4.05 -9.33 -12.18
C ARG A 51 -5.37 -10.07 -12.41
N LEU A 52 -6.52 -9.47 -12.05
CA LEU A 52 -7.85 -10.03 -12.24
C LEU A 52 -8.64 -9.16 -13.22
N SER A 53 -8.84 -9.63 -14.45
CA SER A 53 -9.59 -8.87 -15.47
C SER A 53 -11.03 -8.53 -15.09
N SER A 54 -11.63 -9.34 -14.22
CA SER A 54 -12.96 -9.09 -13.67
C SER A 54 -13.05 -7.78 -12.87
N LEU A 55 -11.92 -7.27 -12.37
CA LEU A 55 -11.84 -6.03 -11.59
C LEU A 55 -11.71 -4.76 -12.44
N ASP A 56 -11.37 -4.86 -13.74
CA ASP A 56 -11.14 -3.70 -14.62
C ASP A 56 -12.33 -2.75 -14.73
N ARG A 57 -13.54 -3.26 -14.51
CA ARG A 57 -14.78 -2.47 -14.60
C ARG A 57 -15.07 -1.63 -13.35
N TYR A 58 -14.25 -1.77 -12.31
CA TYR A 58 -14.41 -1.09 -11.03
C TYR A 58 -13.32 -0.05 -10.82
N THR A 59 -13.70 1.07 -10.22
CA THR A 59 -12.73 2.03 -9.69
C THR A 59 -12.05 1.43 -8.47
N LEU A 60 -10.71 1.36 -8.46
CA LEU A 60 -9.96 1.04 -7.26
C LEU A 60 -9.91 2.28 -6.36
N VAL A 61 -10.21 2.09 -5.08
CA VAL A 61 -10.01 3.10 -4.04
C VAL A 61 -9.17 2.52 -2.90
N SER A 62 -8.49 3.38 -2.17
CA SER A 62 -7.64 3.00 -1.04
C SER A 62 -7.98 3.85 0.17
N ASN A 63 -8.26 3.21 1.30
CA ASN A 63 -8.74 3.89 2.51
C ASN A 63 -8.08 3.27 3.75
N SER A 64 -7.68 4.13 4.68
CA SER A 64 -6.92 3.75 5.86
C SER A 64 -7.53 2.73 6.84
N ASP A 65 -8.85 2.52 6.80
CA ASP A 65 -9.61 1.79 7.83
C ASP A 65 -9.18 2.21 9.27
N SER A 66 -9.21 3.52 9.51
CA SER A 66 -8.60 4.09 10.70
C SER A 66 -9.44 3.86 11.96
N HIS A 67 -8.82 3.21 12.95
CA HIS A 67 -9.39 2.94 14.26
C HIS A 67 -8.77 3.81 15.37
N SER A 68 -7.99 4.84 14.99
CA SER A 68 -7.42 5.79 15.95
C SER A 68 -7.04 7.10 15.25
N PRO A 69 -6.99 8.23 15.96
CA PRO A 69 -6.70 9.52 15.34
C PRO A 69 -5.22 9.73 14.97
N TRP A 70 -4.35 8.76 15.26
CA TRP A 70 -2.91 8.91 15.03
C TRP A 70 -2.58 8.99 13.53
N PRO A 71 -1.65 9.88 13.09
CA PRO A 71 -1.28 10.02 11.67
C PRO A 71 -0.74 8.75 11.01
N TRP A 72 -0.10 7.85 11.76
CA TRP A 72 0.28 6.51 11.23
C TRP A 72 -0.89 5.53 11.08
N ARG A 73 -2.12 5.97 11.35
CA ARG A 73 -3.36 5.22 11.13
C ARG A 73 -4.28 5.97 10.19
N ILE A 74 -4.65 7.22 10.51
CA ILE A 74 -5.51 8.02 9.64
C ILE A 74 -4.75 8.47 8.41
N GLY A 75 -5.28 8.22 7.21
CA GLY A 75 -4.63 8.62 5.96
C GLY A 75 -3.40 7.81 5.56
N ARG A 76 -3.08 6.69 6.24
CA ARG A 76 -2.02 5.78 5.75
C ARG A 76 -2.32 5.17 4.37
N GLU A 77 -3.58 5.23 3.97
CA GLU A 77 -4.10 4.94 2.65
C GLU A 77 -5.16 5.98 2.31
N ALA A 78 -5.14 6.49 1.08
CA ALA A 78 -5.97 7.61 0.65
C ALA A 78 -6.14 7.67 -0.88
N ASN A 79 -6.99 8.60 -1.34
CA ASN A 79 -7.29 8.81 -2.75
C ASN A 79 -7.08 10.28 -3.11
N ALA A 80 -6.34 10.56 -4.19
CA ALA A 80 -6.29 11.87 -4.82
C ALA A 80 -7.45 11.99 -5.82
N LEU A 81 -8.40 12.90 -5.57
CA LEU A 81 -9.59 13.07 -6.38
C LEU A 81 -9.62 14.45 -7.03
N VAL A 82 -9.90 14.48 -8.34
CA VAL A 82 -10.25 15.73 -9.03
C VAL A 82 -11.75 16.00 -8.86
N LEU A 83 -12.07 17.06 -8.13
CA LEU A 83 -13.44 17.47 -7.82
C LEU A 83 -13.75 18.83 -8.45
N TYR A 84 -14.94 18.95 -9.04
CA TYR A 84 -15.48 20.27 -9.42
C TYR A 84 -15.99 21.03 -8.19
N GLU A 85 -16.62 20.30 -7.26
CA GLU A 85 -17.12 20.81 -5.99
C GLU A 85 -16.87 19.78 -4.87
N LEU A 86 -16.45 20.24 -3.70
CA LEU A 86 -16.26 19.40 -2.52
C LEU A 86 -17.61 19.12 -1.83
N THR A 87 -18.40 18.24 -2.44
CA THR A 87 -19.67 17.75 -1.89
C THR A 87 -19.71 16.23 -1.93
N TYR A 88 -20.59 15.61 -1.13
CA TYR A 88 -20.82 14.17 -1.19
C TYR A 88 -21.12 13.70 -2.62
N ARG A 89 -21.94 14.47 -3.35
CA ARG A 89 -22.26 14.18 -4.75
C ARG A 89 -21.03 14.30 -5.65
N GLY A 90 -20.22 15.34 -5.47
CA GLY A 90 -18.96 15.50 -6.21
C GLY A 90 -18.00 14.33 -6.03
N ILE A 91 -17.89 13.80 -4.80
CA ILE A 91 -17.07 12.63 -4.46
C ILE A 91 -17.65 11.35 -5.09
N VAL A 92 -18.96 11.10 -4.92
CA VAL A 92 -19.62 9.93 -5.53
C VAL A 92 -19.46 9.93 -7.05
N GLU A 93 -19.63 11.09 -7.69
CA GLU A 93 -19.44 11.22 -9.13
C GLU A 93 -17.98 11.01 -9.56
N ALA A 94 -17.01 11.44 -8.74
CA ALA A 94 -15.59 11.22 -9.04
C ALA A 94 -15.20 9.74 -9.00
N ILE A 95 -15.79 8.98 -8.07
CA ILE A 95 -15.46 7.56 -7.85
C ILE A 95 -16.29 6.63 -8.76
N MET A 96 -17.60 6.84 -8.85
CA MET A 96 -18.53 5.85 -9.43
C MET A 96 -18.85 6.05 -10.91
N ARG A 97 -18.53 7.22 -11.50
CA ARG A 97 -18.92 7.53 -12.89
C ARG A 97 -17.99 6.87 -13.90
N LYS A 98 -18.51 5.86 -14.60
CA LYS A 98 -17.80 5.16 -15.69
C LYS A 98 -17.37 6.13 -16.80
N GLY A 99 -16.15 5.96 -17.30
CA GLY A 99 -15.57 6.73 -18.40
C GLY A 99 -15.07 8.14 -18.03
N VAL A 100 -15.31 8.59 -16.80
CA VAL A 100 -14.82 9.87 -16.24
C VAL A 100 -14.36 9.62 -14.81
N ASN A 101 -13.65 8.51 -14.55
CA ASN A 101 -13.06 8.29 -13.24
C ASN A 101 -12.09 9.44 -12.96
N ARG A 102 -12.33 10.15 -11.86
CA ARG A 102 -11.53 11.31 -11.45
C ARG A 102 -10.63 11.00 -10.25
N VAL A 103 -10.41 9.71 -9.97
CA VAL A 103 -9.29 9.26 -9.14
C VAL A 103 -8.02 9.43 -9.96
N GLU A 104 -7.15 10.34 -9.54
CA GLU A 104 -5.86 10.61 -10.19
C GLU A 104 -4.86 9.52 -9.82
N PHE A 105 -4.74 9.27 -8.51
CA PHE A 105 -3.98 8.15 -7.96
C PHE A 105 -4.48 7.75 -6.57
N THR A 106 -4.09 6.56 -6.15
CA THR A 106 -4.23 6.10 -4.76
C THR A 106 -2.89 6.18 -4.02
N ILE A 107 -2.97 6.43 -2.71
CA ILE A 107 -1.85 6.30 -1.79
C ILE A 107 -2.04 4.97 -1.09
N GLU A 108 -1.06 4.08 -1.25
CA GLU A 108 -1.13 2.70 -0.79
C GLU A 108 -0.02 2.42 0.23
N THR A 109 -0.28 1.54 1.18
CA THR A 109 0.81 0.87 1.92
C THR A 109 1.33 -0.27 1.05
N ASP A 110 2.65 -0.46 0.93
CA ASP A 110 3.19 -1.63 0.23
C ASP A 110 2.68 -2.92 0.93
N PRO A 111 1.88 -3.75 0.23
CA PRO A 111 1.20 -4.88 0.84
C PRO A 111 2.18 -5.94 1.34
N SER A 112 3.43 -5.95 0.86
CA SER A 112 4.51 -6.82 1.34
C SER A 112 4.81 -6.62 2.82
N TYR A 113 4.55 -5.43 3.36
CA TYR A 113 4.70 -5.16 4.78
C TYR A 113 3.65 -5.92 5.62
N GLY A 114 2.53 -6.31 5.04
CA GLY A 114 1.42 -6.99 5.71
C GLY A 114 1.79 -8.33 6.36
N LYS A 115 1.17 -8.62 7.51
CA LYS A 115 1.43 -9.83 8.33
C LYS A 115 1.19 -11.17 7.62
N TYR A 116 0.40 -11.15 6.57
CA TYR A 116 -0.05 -12.34 5.85
C TYR A 116 0.17 -12.17 4.35
N HIS A 117 1.16 -11.39 3.93
CA HIS A 117 1.40 -11.16 2.51
C HIS A 117 1.87 -12.45 1.81
N TRP A 118 2.99 -13.01 2.25
CA TRP A 118 3.53 -14.28 1.76
C TRP A 118 2.98 -15.48 2.55
N THR A 119 3.02 -16.63 1.89
CA THR A 119 2.69 -17.91 2.51
C THR A 119 3.84 -18.38 3.37
N GLY A 120 3.56 -18.81 4.60
CA GLY A 120 4.64 -19.13 5.53
C GLY A 120 4.24 -19.89 6.77
N HIS A 121 5.23 -20.12 7.62
CA HIS A 121 5.09 -20.80 8.91
C HIS A 121 6.03 -20.15 9.93
N ARG A 122 5.47 -19.28 10.77
CA ARG A 122 6.16 -18.42 11.73
C ARG A 122 7.03 -19.21 12.70
N ARG A 123 6.56 -20.36 13.18
CA ARG A 123 7.33 -21.20 14.13
C ARG A 123 8.62 -21.75 13.53
N CYS A 124 8.65 -21.97 12.22
CA CYS A 124 9.82 -22.48 11.51
C CYS A 124 10.62 -21.40 10.78
N GLY A 125 10.17 -20.13 10.82
CA GLY A 125 10.82 -19.04 10.09
C GLY A 125 10.73 -19.16 8.56
N VAL A 126 9.79 -19.95 8.04
CA VAL A 126 9.64 -20.20 6.61
C VAL A 126 8.68 -19.18 6.00
N SER A 127 9.12 -18.48 4.95
CA SER A 127 8.33 -17.54 4.16
C SER A 127 8.72 -17.71 2.70
N MET A 128 7.75 -17.75 1.80
CA MET A 128 8.02 -17.98 0.38
C MET A 128 6.95 -17.36 -0.52
N SER A 129 7.34 -17.15 -1.78
CA SER A 129 6.43 -16.65 -2.80
C SER A 129 5.28 -17.64 -3.08
N PRO A 130 4.16 -17.17 -3.68
CA PRO A 130 3.06 -18.05 -4.08
C PRO A 130 3.49 -19.26 -4.91
N ILE A 131 4.36 -19.02 -5.91
CA ILE A 131 4.83 -20.05 -6.84
C ILE A 131 5.61 -21.13 -6.09
N GLU A 132 6.45 -20.76 -5.14
CA GLU A 132 7.23 -21.70 -4.33
C GLU A 132 6.33 -22.50 -3.36
N ALA A 133 5.38 -21.83 -2.70
CA ALA A 133 4.44 -22.49 -1.80
C ALA A 133 3.58 -23.54 -2.51
N ILE A 134 3.08 -23.21 -3.70
CA ILE A 134 2.30 -24.13 -4.54
C ILE A 134 3.13 -25.33 -4.97
N LYS A 135 4.41 -25.13 -5.38
CA LYS A 135 5.33 -26.22 -5.72
C LYS A 135 5.55 -27.18 -4.54
N LEU A 136 5.59 -26.66 -3.32
CA LEU A 136 5.70 -27.45 -2.09
C LEU A 136 4.34 -27.95 -1.56
N ARG A 137 3.26 -27.83 -2.34
CA ARG A 137 1.89 -28.24 -1.96
C ARG A 137 1.44 -27.63 -0.63
N ASN A 138 1.91 -26.42 -0.33
CA ASN A 138 1.70 -25.70 0.93
C ASN A 138 2.14 -26.49 2.18
N ILE A 139 3.18 -27.31 2.06
CA ILE A 139 3.76 -28.06 3.18
C ILE A 139 5.09 -27.42 3.60
N CYS A 140 5.24 -27.19 4.90
CA CYS A 140 6.45 -26.63 5.48
C CYS A 140 7.62 -27.62 5.31
N PRO A 141 8.73 -27.21 4.67
CA PRO A 141 9.87 -28.10 4.43
C PRO A 141 10.63 -28.45 5.72
N VAL A 142 10.41 -27.71 6.82
CA VAL A 142 11.08 -27.91 8.10
C VAL A 142 10.35 -28.91 8.99
N CYS A 143 9.02 -28.84 9.06
CA CYS A 143 8.25 -29.62 10.03
C CYS A 143 7.10 -30.45 9.44
N GLY A 144 6.86 -30.38 8.13
CA GLY A 144 5.81 -31.14 7.44
C GLY A 144 4.37 -30.67 7.70
N ARG A 145 4.16 -29.61 8.50
CA ARG A 145 2.82 -29.02 8.72
C ARG A 145 2.41 -28.13 7.55
N LYS A 146 1.11 -27.86 7.41
CA LYS A 146 0.60 -26.92 6.41
C LYS A 146 1.12 -25.50 6.67
N LEU A 147 1.49 -24.80 5.60
CA LEU A 147 1.81 -23.37 5.62
C LEU A 147 0.50 -22.55 5.75
N THR A 148 0.57 -21.40 6.42
CA THR A 148 -0.49 -20.41 6.43
C THR A 148 -0.48 -19.67 5.09
N LYS A 149 -1.56 -19.81 4.32
CA LYS A 149 -1.72 -19.16 3.01
C LYS A 149 -1.65 -17.63 3.16
N GLY A 150 -0.83 -16.99 2.35
CA GLY A 150 -0.73 -15.53 2.25
C GLY A 150 -1.68 -14.93 1.21
N VAL A 151 -1.90 -13.62 1.30
CA VAL A 151 -2.74 -12.85 0.38
C VAL A 151 -2.18 -12.87 -1.03
N SER A 152 -0.87 -12.76 -1.20
CA SER A 152 -0.22 -12.87 -2.52
C SER A 152 -0.54 -14.20 -3.21
N GLN A 153 -0.66 -15.30 -2.45
CA GLN A 153 -1.05 -16.58 -3.01
C GLN A 153 -2.53 -16.64 -3.34
N ARG A 154 -3.39 -16.00 -2.54
CA ARG A 154 -4.81 -15.89 -2.88
C ARG A 154 -5.04 -15.07 -4.16
N VAL A 155 -4.26 -14.01 -4.38
CA VAL A 155 -4.24 -13.29 -5.66
C VAL A 155 -3.78 -14.22 -6.79
N GLU A 156 -2.67 -14.95 -6.60
CA GLU A 156 -2.16 -15.89 -7.60
C GLU A 156 -3.20 -16.95 -8.01
N GLU A 157 -3.97 -17.46 -7.05
CA GLU A 157 -5.02 -18.46 -7.29
C GLU A 157 -6.18 -17.93 -8.15
N LEU A 158 -6.48 -16.63 -8.07
CA LEU A 158 -7.60 -16.00 -8.79
C LEU A 158 -7.15 -15.23 -10.05
N ALA A 159 -5.85 -14.96 -10.19
CA ALA A 159 -5.32 -14.15 -11.26
C ALA A 159 -5.48 -14.82 -12.62
N ASP A 160 -5.94 -14.04 -13.60
CA ASP A 160 -6.00 -14.43 -15.02
C ASP A 160 -4.92 -13.72 -15.86
N ARG A 161 -4.08 -12.91 -15.20
CA ARG A 161 -2.98 -12.15 -15.80
C ARG A 161 -1.67 -12.33 -15.04
N PRO A 162 -0.52 -12.21 -15.74
CA PRO A 162 0.78 -12.33 -15.12
C PRO A 162 1.04 -11.21 -14.12
N ASP A 163 1.96 -11.47 -13.20
CA ASP A 163 2.49 -10.45 -12.31
C ASP A 163 3.12 -9.28 -13.11
N GLY A 164 2.93 -8.06 -12.62
CA GLY A 164 3.37 -6.83 -13.31
C GLY A 164 2.52 -6.38 -14.50
N PHE A 165 1.41 -7.05 -14.80
CA PHE A 165 0.46 -6.55 -15.82
C PHE A 165 -0.17 -5.22 -15.38
N LYS A 166 -0.13 -4.23 -16.27
CA LYS A 166 -0.79 -2.93 -16.08
C LYS A 166 -1.83 -2.70 -17.19
N PRO A 167 -3.13 -2.55 -16.87
CA PRO A 167 -4.15 -2.21 -17.85
C PRO A 167 -3.94 -0.79 -18.38
N LYS A 168 -4.51 -0.49 -19.55
CA LYS A 168 -4.46 0.87 -20.12
C LYS A 168 -5.45 1.78 -19.38
N ASN A 169 -5.12 3.07 -19.27
CA ASN A 169 -6.02 4.12 -18.76
C ASN A 169 -6.52 3.86 -17.32
N VAL A 170 -5.70 3.25 -16.47
CA VAL A 170 -5.97 3.11 -15.03
C VAL A 170 -5.33 4.26 -14.26
N PRO A 171 -5.93 4.69 -13.13
CA PRO A 171 -5.31 5.66 -12.23
C PRO A 171 -3.91 5.24 -11.79
N GLY A 172 -3.09 6.23 -11.42
CA GLY A 172 -1.80 6.00 -10.80
C GLY A 172 -1.94 5.42 -9.39
N TYR A 173 -0.81 5.04 -8.80
CA TYR A 173 -0.72 4.77 -7.37
C TYR A 173 0.70 5.10 -6.90
N ILE A 174 0.83 5.39 -5.61
CA ILE A 174 2.12 5.56 -4.95
C ILE A 174 2.15 4.75 -3.67
N HIS A 175 3.27 4.11 -3.39
CA HIS A 175 3.51 3.49 -2.08
C HIS A 175 4.12 4.53 -1.15
N LEU A 176 3.47 4.78 -0.02
CA LEU A 176 4.00 5.64 1.05
C LEU A 176 4.00 4.89 2.37
N LEU A 177 4.84 5.39 3.29
CA LEU A 177 4.85 5.00 4.69
C LEU A 177 4.57 6.25 5.52
N PRO A 178 3.86 6.12 6.64
CA PRO A 178 3.65 7.25 7.53
C PRO A 178 4.98 7.89 7.96
N LEU A 179 5.05 9.21 7.97
CA LEU A 179 6.27 9.96 8.26
C LEU A 179 6.87 9.57 9.62
N SER A 180 6.01 9.36 10.61
CA SER A 180 6.41 8.89 11.95
C SER A 180 7.07 7.50 11.93
N GLU A 181 6.61 6.58 11.09
CA GLU A 181 7.24 5.26 10.90
C GLU A 181 8.58 5.39 10.17
N ILE A 182 8.68 6.27 9.17
CA ILE A 182 9.94 6.56 8.49
C ILE A 182 10.97 7.07 9.51
N ILE A 183 10.62 8.08 10.32
CA ILE A 183 11.50 8.64 11.35
C ILE A 183 11.87 7.57 12.37
N GLN A 184 10.91 6.78 12.83
CA GLN A 184 11.14 5.69 13.77
C GLN A 184 12.17 4.70 13.26
N VAL A 185 11.97 4.16 12.05
CA VAL A 185 12.85 3.14 11.46
C VAL A 185 14.24 3.73 11.18
N THR A 186 14.29 4.95 10.65
CA THR A 186 15.55 5.67 10.38
C THR A 186 16.42 5.78 11.63
N LYS A 187 15.80 6.13 12.77
CA LYS A 187 16.50 6.39 14.03
C LYS A 187 16.57 5.19 14.97
N GLY A 188 16.01 4.05 14.58
CA GLY A 188 15.99 2.85 15.40
C GLY A 188 15.18 3.00 16.70
N TYR A 189 14.13 3.82 16.67
CA TYR A 189 13.25 3.98 17.83
C TYR A 189 12.28 2.80 17.99
N SER A 190 11.87 2.54 19.23
CA SER A 190 11.03 1.39 19.57
C SER A 190 9.59 1.48 19.07
N SER A 191 9.09 2.69 18.81
CA SER A 191 7.69 2.95 18.43
C SER A 191 7.56 4.29 17.71
N PRO A 192 6.56 4.48 16.81
CA PRO A 192 6.32 5.78 16.19
C PRO A 192 5.77 6.81 17.20
N ASN A 193 5.35 6.38 18.39
CA ASN A 193 4.76 7.24 19.42
C ASN A 193 5.78 7.79 20.44
N VAL A 194 7.07 7.58 20.25
CA VAL A 194 8.07 8.10 21.21
C VAL A 194 8.29 9.60 21.01
N ARG A 195 8.65 10.30 22.10
CA ARG A 195 8.83 11.77 22.11
C ARG A 195 9.82 12.25 21.04
N GLN A 196 10.87 11.47 20.78
CA GLN A 196 11.90 11.82 19.79
C GLN A 196 11.35 11.81 18.36
N VAL A 197 10.48 10.84 18.02
CA VAL A 197 9.81 10.79 16.71
C VAL A 197 8.93 12.02 16.56
N TRP A 198 8.09 12.28 17.57
CA TRP A 198 7.20 13.43 17.56
C TRP A 198 7.94 14.77 17.49
N SER A 199 9.09 14.89 18.14
CA SER A 199 9.89 16.12 18.04
C SER A 199 10.39 16.39 16.62
N ALA A 200 10.76 15.37 15.85
CA ALA A 200 11.15 15.52 14.45
C ALA A 200 9.91 15.71 13.54
N TYR A 201 8.86 14.92 13.77
CA TYR A 201 7.60 15.00 13.05
C TYR A 201 7.00 16.41 13.14
N SER A 202 6.81 16.94 14.35
CA SER A 202 6.22 18.27 14.54
C SER A 202 7.02 19.38 13.86
N LYS A 203 8.35 19.35 13.90
CA LYS A 203 9.18 20.34 13.18
C LYS A 203 8.96 20.30 11.67
N LEU A 204 8.77 19.11 11.10
CA LEU A 204 8.49 18.96 9.67
C LEU A 204 7.09 19.47 9.34
N ILE A 205 6.08 19.14 10.15
CA ILE A 205 4.72 19.66 9.96
C ILE A 205 4.69 21.19 10.13
N ASP A 206 5.38 21.75 11.12
CA ASP A 206 5.44 23.20 11.34
C ASP A 206 6.08 23.94 10.15
N ARG A 207 7.06 23.32 9.46
CA ARG A 207 7.71 23.93 8.29
C ARG A 207 6.92 23.74 6.99
N PHE A 208 6.31 22.57 6.79
CA PHE A 208 5.74 22.17 5.50
C PHE A 208 4.21 22.12 5.49
N GLY A 209 3.55 22.33 6.62
CA GLY A 209 2.10 22.37 6.77
C GLY A 209 1.47 21.01 7.10
N ASP A 210 1.79 19.97 6.34
CA ASP A 210 1.20 18.65 6.50
C ASP A 210 2.14 17.49 6.12
N GLU A 211 1.74 16.27 6.48
CA GLU A 211 2.54 15.06 6.29
C GLU A 211 2.72 14.72 4.80
N TYR A 212 1.69 14.86 3.98
CA TYR A 212 1.75 14.53 2.56
C TYR A 212 2.69 15.45 1.80
N THR A 213 2.68 16.74 2.12
CA THR A 213 3.64 17.71 1.58
C THR A 213 5.08 17.29 1.91
N VAL A 214 5.35 16.83 3.14
CA VAL A 214 6.68 16.31 3.51
C VAL A 214 7.05 15.06 2.69
N LEU A 215 6.12 14.11 2.57
CA LEU A 215 6.37 12.82 1.92
C LEU A 215 6.52 12.94 0.41
N MET A 216 5.75 13.81 -0.24
CA MET A 216 5.66 13.86 -1.71
C MET A 216 6.43 15.03 -2.34
N GLU A 217 6.50 16.18 -1.68
CA GLU A 217 6.90 17.43 -2.35
C GLU A 217 8.18 18.04 -1.75
N ALA A 218 8.28 18.09 -0.42
CA ALA A 218 9.30 18.83 0.30
C ALA A 218 10.73 18.51 -0.19
N PRO A 219 11.59 19.52 -0.47
CA PRO A 219 12.95 19.26 -0.94
C PRO A 219 13.83 18.58 0.12
N ALA A 220 14.63 17.60 -0.29
CA ALA A 220 15.52 16.84 0.59
C ALA A 220 16.42 17.73 1.48
N LYS A 221 16.97 18.81 0.89
CA LYS A 221 17.81 19.78 1.60
C LYS A 221 17.07 20.44 2.76
N GLU A 222 15.83 20.84 2.53
CA GLU A 222 15.01 21.52 3.53
C GLU A 222 14.56 20.58 4.64
N ILE A 223 14.24 19.33 4.31
CA ILE A 223 13.98 18.28 5.32
C ILE A 223 15.21 18.08 6.21
N ALA A 224 16.40 18.02 5.60
CA ALA A 224 17.67 17.84 6.32
C ALA A 224 18.01 19.02 7.23
N GLU A 225 17.73 20.26 6.79
CA GLU A 225 17.91 21.47 7.60
C GLU A 225 16.96 21.51 8.80
N THR A 226 15.73 21.00 8.66
CA THR A 226 14.72 20.97 9.73
C THR A 226 14.97 19.87 10.76
N THR A 227 15.50 18.74 10.29
CA THR A 227 15.73 17.55 11.10
C THR A 227 17.18 17.11 10.99
N ASP A 228 17.48 16.17 10.10
CA ASP A 228 18.83 15.72 9.77
C ASP A 228 18.86 14.98 8.42
N SER A 229 20.09 14.74 7.93
CA SER A 229 20.31 14.11 6.62
C SER A 229 19.81 12.66 6.50
N GLU A 230 19.71 11.91 7.60
CA GLU A 230 19.26 10.52 7.56
C GLU A 230 17.74 10.45 7.38
N ILE A 231 16.99 11.31 8.07
CA ILE A 231 15.53 11.43 7.91
C ILE A 231 15.21 11.90 6.49
N ALA A 232 15.91 12.92 6.00
CA ALA A 232 15.75 13.38 4.62
C ALA A 232 16.03 12.26 3.61
N GLY A 233 17.15 11.54 3.75
CA GLY A 233 17.50 10.44 2.86
C GLY A 233 16.45 9.32 2.85
N SER A 234 15.86 9.02 4.01
CA SER A 234 14.84 7.98 4.15
C SER A 234 13.49 8.41 3.56
N VAL A 235 13.05 9.65 3.78
CA VAL A 235 11.84 10.21 3.14
C VAL A 235 11.97 10.18 1.63
N ILE A 236 13.11 10.60 1.08
CA ILE A 236 13.34 10.56 -0.38
C ILE A 236 13.40 9.12 -0.90
N SER A 237 13.99 8.19 -0.15
CA SER A 237 14.01 6.78 -0.55
C SER A 237 12.60 6.17 -0.61
N VAL A 238 11.71 6.54 0.31
CA VAL A 238 10.29 6.17 0.28
C VAL A 238 9.59 6.81 -0.93
N ARG A 239 9.74 8.12 -1.11
CA ARG A 239 9.14 8.88 -2.22
C ARG A 239 9.51 8.31 -3.60
N GLU A 240 10.74 7.84 -3.75
CA GLU A 240 11.26 7.31 -5.01
C GLU A 240 11.04 5.79 -5.16
N GLY A 241 10.33 5.13 -4.23
CA GLY A 241 10.09 3.69 -4.27
C GLY A 241 11.36 2.84 -4.14
N ARG A 242 12.43 3.38 -3.52
CA ARG A 242 13.72 2.68 -3.34
C ARG A 242 13.80 1.81 -2.10
N VAL A 243 12.71 1.75 -1.33
CA VAL A 243 12.62 0.98 -0.09
C VAL A 243 12.51 -0.50 -0.40
N LYS A 244 13.33 -1.31 0.27
CA LYS A 244 13.20 -2.77 0.18
C LYS A 244 12.37 -3.27 1.35
N ILE A 245 11.39 -4.11 1.04
CA ILE A 245 10.56 -4.75 2.06
C ILE A 245 10.79 -6.25 2.01
N THR A 246 11.20 -6.81 3.14
CA THR A 246 11.14 -8.27 3.33
C THR A 246 9.70 -8.64 3.66
N PRO A 247 9.02 -9.49 2.86
CA PRO A 247 7.61 -9.72 3.03
C PRO A 247 7.23 -10.36 4.36
N GLY A 248 6.10 -9.92 4.92
CA GLY A 248 5.49 -10.52 6.10
C GLY A 248 4.75 -11.82 5.79
N TYR A 249 4.55 -12.66 6.81
CA TYR A 249 3.95 -13.98 6.69
C TYR A 249 3.46 -14.50 8.05
N ASP A 250 2.41 -15.32 8.04
CA ASP A 250 1.91 -16.06 9.22
C ASP A 250 1.85 -15.23 10.53
N GLY A 251 1.35 -14.00 10.44
CA GLY A 251 1.17 -13.09 11.59
C GLY A 251 2.39 -12.23 11.92
N VAL A 252 3.50 -12.41 11.20
CA VAL A 252 4.73 -11.60 11.31
C VAL A 252 4.69 -10.49 10.28
N TYR A 253 4.79 -9.24 10.73
CA TYR A 253 4.94 -8.09 9.81
C TYR A 253 6.20 -8.24 8.96
N GLY A 254 6.14 -7.69 7.74
CA GLY A 254 7.32 -7.50 6.92
C GLY A 254 8.33 -6.57 7.60
N LYS A 255 9.52 -6.47 7.01
CA LYS A 255 10.57 -5.58 7.51
C LYS A 255 10.92 -4.56 6.44
N ILE A 256 10.83 -3.31 6.81
CA ILE A 256 11.20 -2.17 5.97
C ILE A 256 12.69 -1.93 6.14
N ASP A 257 13.45 -1.95 5.04
CA ASP A 257 14.85 -1.57 5.01
C ASP A 257 15.01 -0.20 4.35
N LEU A 258 15.16 0.83 5.20
CA LEU A 258 15.39 2.21 4.77
C LEU A 258 16.89 2.54 4.61
N LEU A 259 17.79 1.65 5.04
CA LEU A 259 19.21 1.94 5.17
C LEU A 259 20.07 1.47 3.99
N THR A 260 19.47 0.73 3.03
CA THR A 260 20.17 0.29 1.80
C THR A 260 20.55 1.43 0.86
N GLY A 261 20.20 2.68 1.18
CA GLY A 261 20.54 3.88 0.41
C GLY A 261 21.77 4.66 0.91
N LYS A 262 22.66 4.10 1.75
CA LYS A 262 23.94 4.73 2.15
C LYS A 262 24.96 4.82 1.00
N GLU A 263 24.53 5.11 -0.22
CA GLU A 263 25.45 5.68 -1.19
C GLU A 263 25.63 7.15 -0.84
N ASN A 264 26.86 7.52 -0.46
CA ASN A 264 27.28 8.91 -0.31
C ASN A 264 26.76 9.72 -1.50
N VAL A 265 25.76 10.58 -1.26
CA VAL A 265 25.21 11.47 -2.28
C VAL A 265 26.29 12.49 -2.63
N LYS A 266 27.20 12.10 -3.53
CA LYS A 266 27.87 13.04 -4.40
C LYS A 266 26.80 13.55 -5.34
N THR A 267 26.45 14.82 -5.16
CA THR A 267 25.60 15.63 -6.01
C THR A 267 25.84 15.34 -7.50
N LYS A 268 25.01 14.48 -8.08
CA LYS A 268 24.74 14.47 -9.51
C LYS A 268 23.27 14.74 -9.69
N ALA A 269 22.97 15.95 -10.18
CA ALA A 269 21.64 16.33 -10.59
C ALA A 269 21.14 15.32 -11.63
N ARG A 270 20.17 14.50 -11.23
CA ARG A 270 19.37 13.68 -12.14
C ARG A 270 17.99 14.33 -12.22
N ARG A 271 17.48 14.43 -13.46
CA ARG A 271 16.25 15.16 -13.81
C ARG A 271 15.09 14.71 -12.93
N ARG A 272 14.40 15.71 -12.35
CA ARG A 272 13.12 15.59 -11.64
C ARG A 272 12.12 14.92 -12.56
N GLY A 273 11.44 13.89 -12.05
CA GLY A 273 10.17 13.51 -12.65
C GLY A 273 9.13 14.55 -12.24
N THR A 274 8.40 15.12 -13.20
CA THR A 274 7.26 16.02 -12.93
C THR A 274 5.96 15.23 -13.02
N LEU A 275 4.83 15.82 -12.59
CA LEU A 275 3.49 15.24 -12.77
C LEU A 275 3.21 14.81 -14.23
N ASP A 276 3.90 15.44 -15.20
CA ASP A 276 3.82 15.09 -16.62
C ASP A 276 4.39 13.70 -16.95
N ASP A 277 5.21 13.10 -16.08
CA ASP A 277 5.74 11.74 -16.28
C ASP A 277 4.74 10.64 -15.91
N PHE A 278 3.57 11.02 -15.38
CA PHE A 278 2.48 10.12 -15.00
C PHE A 278 1.19 10.33 -15.84
N LEU A 279 1.19 11.23 -16.82
CA LEU A 279 0.15 11.40 -17.84
C LEU A 279 0.43 10.54 -19.09
#